data_AF-A0A534J1M0-F1
#
_entry.id   AF-A0A534J1M0-F1
#
_cell.length_a   1.000
_cell.length_b   1.000
_cell.length_c   1.000
_cell.angle_alpha   90.00
_cell.angle_beta   90.00
_cell.angle_gamma   90.00
#
_symmetry.space_group_name_H-M   'P 1'
#
loop_
_entity.id
_entity.type
_entity.pdbx_description
1 polymer ?
#
loop_
_entity_poly.entity_id
_entity_poly.type
_entity_poly.pdbx_seq_one_letter_code
_entity_poly.pdbx_strand_id
1 'polypeptide(L)'
;MALTQRNLVNRRLRLADGEIVTKYVFPFWGRDWKVAFHLVDRLGREPAILHPPIHEDRERHLASPAMMSDLRGLESMDPAGFKELYHYDPWWVFRGIAGVSDELKRAISPTNISKPFHHDRRHWKVHDVEIAPDGGTLLAIVAKDDVFRRRDFTAADLDLGSTWPRK
;
A
#
# COMPACT_ATOMS: atom_id res chain seq x y z
N MET A 1 11.67 -10.65 9.05
CA MET A 1 10.77 -11.26 8.03
C MET A 1 10.19 -10.11 7.23
N ALA A 2 9.99 -10.25 5.92
CA ALA A 2 9.32 -9.21 5.14
C ALA A 2 7.86 -9.06 5.59
N LEU A 3 7.33 -7.84 5.50
CA LEU A 3 5.95 -7.51 5.83
C LEU A 3 5.12 -7.56 4.55
N THR A 4 3.98 -8.26 4.54
CA THR A 4 3.10 -8.28 3.36
C THR A 4 1.89 -7.37 3.51
N GLN A 5 1.25 -6.99 2.39
CA GLN A 5 -0.02 -6.22 2.43
C GLN A 5 -1.06 -6.94 3.29
N ARG A 6 -1.11 -8.27 3.27
CA ARG A 6 -2.03 -9.04 4.11
C ARG A 6 -1.68 -9.00 5.58
N ASN A 7 -0.38 -8.91 5.93
CA ASN A 7 0.02 -8.77 7.33
C ASN A 7 -0.41 -7.44 7.95
N LEU A 8 -0.70 -6.43 7.13
CA LEU A 8 -1.09 -5.09 7.53
C LEU A 8 -2.59 -4.94 7.90
N VAL A 9 -3.42 -5.95 7.62
CA VAL A 9 -4.89 -5.85 7.74
C VAL A 9 -5.36 -6.20 9.17
N ASN A 10 -6.34 -5.43 9.68
CA ASN A 10 -6.97 -5.65 11.00
C ASN A 10 -5.96 -5.72 12.16
N ARG A 11 -4.95 -4.84 12.15
CA ARG A 11 -3.89 -4.78 13.16
C ARG A 11 -4.02 -3.53 14.02
N ARG A 12 -3.41 -3.61 15.21
CA ARG A 12 -3.10 -2.42 16.01
C ARG A 12 -1.80 -1.81 15.50
N LEU A 13 -1.83 -0.50 15.28
CA LEU A 13 -0.67 0.33 14.95
C LEU A 13 -0.27 1.13 16.20
N ARG A 14 0.90 0.80 16.75
CA ARG A 14 1.53 1.53 17.85
C ARG A 14 2.29 2.73 17.29
N LEU A 15 1.98 3.89 17.84
CA LEU A 15 2.65 5.15 17.60
C LEU A 15 3.46 5.52 18.86
N ALA A 16 4.32 6.52 18.76
CA ALA A 16 5.20 6.93 19.86
C ALA A 16 4.43 7.36 21.13
N ASP A 17 3.21 7.89 20.95
CA ASP A 17 2.36 8.47 22.00
C ASP A 17 0.94 7.88 22.02
N GLY A 18 0.67 6.80 21.28
CA GLY A 18 -0.67 6.23 21.19
C GLY A 18 -0.78 4.91 20.42
N GLU A 19 -2.02 4.40 20.31
CA GLU A 19 -2.33 3.19 19.54
C GLU A 19 -3.61 3.41 18.72
N ILE A 20 -3.63 2.87 17.49
CA ILE A 20 -4.78 2.93 16.59
C ILE A 20 -5.18 1.53 16.17
N VAL A 21 -6.48 1.25 16.23
CA VAL A 21 -7.06 0.05 15.61
C VAL A 21 -7.32 0.35 14.13
N THR A 22 -6.65 -0.38 13.25
CA THR A 22 -6.75 -0.22 11.80
C THR A 22 -7.65 -1.30 11.20
N LYS A 23 -8.40 -0.96 10.17
CA LYS A 23 -9.07 -1.94 9.28
C LYS A 23 -8.10 -2.38 8.20
N TYR A 24 -7.54 -1.41 7.49
CA TYR A 24 -6.57 -1.62 6.42
C TYR A 24 -5.45 -0.59 6.54
N VAL A 25 -4.23 -1.00 6.18
CA VAL A 25 -3.11 -0.10 5.98
C VAL A 25 -2.57 -0.36 4.57
N PHE A 26 -2.49 0.69 3.74
CA PHE A 26 -2.01 0.60 2.37
C PHE A 26 -0.73 1.41 2.21
N PRO A 27 0.43 0.78 1.98
CA PRO A 27 1.62 1.50 1.54
C PRO A 27 1.41 1.99 0.11
N PHE A 28 1.75 3.25 -0.12
CA PHE A 28 1.87 3.83 -1.45
C PHE A 28 3.35 3.99 -1.77
N TRP A 29 3.79 3.48 -2.91
CA TRP A 29 5.20 3.54 -3.32
C TRP A 29 5.37 4.18 -4.69
N GLY A 30 6.56 4.75 -4.90
CA GLY A 30 6.96 5.35 -6.17
C GLY A 30 7.59 4.36 -7.15
N ARG A 31 7.95 4.86 -8.33
CA ARG A 31 8.70 4.10 -9.35
C ARG A 31 10.07 3.62 -8.89
N ASP A 32 10.62 4.27 -7.86
CA ASP A 32 11.88 3.92 -7.20
C ASP A 32 11.71 2.82 -6.14
N TRP A 33 10.52 2.21 -6.04
CA TRP A 33 10.18 1.14 -5.10
C TRP A 33 10.26 1.57 -3.63
N LYS A 34 10.33 2.88 -3.34
CA LYS A 34 10.28 3.40 -1.96
C LYS A 34 8.85 3.71 -1.56
N VAL A 35 8.51 3.35 -0.32
CA VAL A 35 7.21 3.69 0.27
C VAL A 35 7.22 5.18 0.61
N ALA A 36 6.31 5.93 -0.01
CA ALA A 36 6.16 7.37 0.17
C ALA A 36 5.33 7.71 1.41
N PHE A 37 4.28 6.92 1.65
CA PHE A 37 3.43 7.00 2.84
C PHE A 37 2.56 5.75 2.98
N HIS A 38 1.89 5.65 4.12
CA HIS A 38 0.86 4.66 4.40
C HIS A 38 -0.49 5.37 4.55
N LEU A 39 -1.50 4.87 3.85
CA LEU A 39 -2.88 5.21 4.14
C LEU A 39 -3.40 4.25 5.21
N VAL A 40 -3.87 4.81 6.33
CA VAL A 40 -4.36 4.09 7.50
C VAL A 40 -5.87 4.26 7.56
N ASP A 41 -6.62 3.23 7.18
CA ASP A 41 -8.08 3.17 7.38
C ASP A 41 -8.36 2.78 8.84
N ARG A 42 -8.97 3.71 9.58
CA ARG A 42 -9.12 3.63 11.04
C ARG A 42 -10.51 3.11 11.40
N LEU A 43 -10.59 2.25 12.41
CA LEU A 43 -11.89 1.79 12.88
C LEU A 43 -12.65 2.94 13.55
N GLY A 44 -13.80 3.33 12.98
CA GLY A 44 -14.69 4.36 13.54
C GLY A 44 -14.26 5.81 13.30
N ARG A 45 -13.21 6.05 12.49
CA ARG A 45 -12.76 7.39 12.10
C ARG A 45 -12.43 7.43 10.61
N GLU A 46 -12.30 8.63 10.05
CA GLU A 46 -11.90 8.82 8.66
C GLU A 46 -10.47 8.31 8.41
N PRO A 47 -10.12 7.88 7.19
CA PRO A 47 -8.77 7.47 6.86
C PRO A 47 -7.75 8.60 7.03
N ALA A 48 -6.52 8.24 7.39
CA ALA A 48 -5.43 9.18 7.56
C ALA A 48 -4.18 8.71 6.82
N ILE A 49 -3.22 9.61 6.64
CA ILE A 49 -1.93 9.36 6.03
C ILE A 49 -0.85 9.43 7.10
N LEU A 50 0.10 8.51 7.00
CA LEU A 50 1.30 8.46 7.82
C LEU A 50 2.53 8.36 6.90
N HIS A 51 3.38 9.38 6.92
CA HIS A 51 4.62 9.39 6.14
C HIS A 51 5.72 8.49 6.74
N PRO A 52 5.97 8.51 8.06
CA PRO A 52 6.96 7.62 8.65
C PRO A 52 6.64 6.15 8.35
N PRO A 53 7.67 5.30 8.17
CA PRO A 53 7.47 3.90 7.88
C PRO A 53 6.67 3.15 8.96
N ILE A 54 5.92 2.14 8.54
CA ILE A 54 5.28 1.17 9.42
C ILE A 54 6.05 -0.14 9.33
N HIS A 55 6.54 -0.62 10.47
CA HIS A 55 7.28 -1.87 10.59
C HIS A 55 6.58 -2.83 11.55
N GLU A 56 7.05 -4.06 11.61
CA GLU A 56 6.64 -5.02 12.64
C GLU A 56 7.66 -5.01 13.79
N ASP A 57 7.19 -4.78 15.02
CA ASP A 57 8.03 -4.79 16.22
C ASP A 57 8.39 -6.23 16.66
N ARG A 58 9.20 -6.36 17.72
CA ARG A 58 9.61 -7.68 18.25
C ARG A 58 8.44 -8.53 18.77
N GLU A 59 7.35 -7.89 19.15
CA GLU A 59 6.13 -8.53 19.65
C GLU A 59 5.13 -8.82 18.52
N ARG A 60 5.51 -8.58 17.27
CA ARG A 60 4.63 -8.69 16.10
C ARG A 60 3.44 -7.74 16.14
N HIS A 61 3.62 -6.52 16.63
CA HIS A 61 2.67 -5.43 16.41
C HIS A 61 3.15 -4.53 15.27
N LEU A 62 2.22 -3.85 14.60
CA LEU A 62 2.62 -2.78 13.69
C LEU A 62 3.06 -1.60 14.54
N ALA A 63 4.19 -1.00 14.19
CA ALA A 63 4.76 0.12 14.90
C ALA A 63 5.27 1.18 13.92
N SER A 64 5.23 2.44 14.36
CA SER A 64 5.85 3.56 13.66
C SER A 64 6.41 4.53 14.70
N PRO A 65 7.56 5.18 14.44
CA PRO A 65 8.09 6.22 15.33
C PRO A 65 7.27 7.51 15.32
N ALA A 66 6.26 7.62 14.45
CA ALA A 66 5.37 8.76 14.36
C ALA A 66 4.53 8.97 15.63
N MET A 67 4.13 10.22 15.87
CA MET A 67 3.15 10.59 16.87
C MET A 67 1.73 10.59 16.27
N MET A 68 0.70 10.57 17.12
CA MET A 68 -0.70 10.73 16.72
C MET A 68 -0.93 12.02 15.94
N SER A 69 -0.18 13.08 16.26
CA SER A 69 -0.23 14.38 15.58
C SER A 69 0.39 14.39 14.19
N ASP A 70 1.18 13.38 13.82
CA ASP A 70 1.73 13.22 12.46
C ASP A 70 0.71 12.66 11.47
N LEU A 71 -0.41 12.11 11.98
CA LEU A 71 -1.50 11.63 11.13
C LEU A 71 -2.23 12.80 10.51
N ARG A 72 -2.18 12.87 9.19
CA ARG A 72 -2.90 13.88 8.42
C ARG A 72 -4.14 13.26 7.82
N GLY A 73 -5.25 13.99 7.82
CA GLY A 73 -6.43 13.52 7.10
C GLY A 73 -6.13 13.38 5.61
N LEU A 74 -6.68 12.33 4.99
CA LEU A 74 -6.47 12.05 3.56
C LEU A 74 -6.94 13.21 2.67
N GLU A 75 -7.93 13.97 3.12
CA GLU A 75 -8.47 15.17 2.48
C GLU A 75 -7.45 16.31 2.35
N SER A 76 -6.36 16.28 3.11
CA SER A 76 -5.27 17.26 2.99
C SER A 76 -4.36 17.03 1.77
N MET A 77 -4.51 15.91 1.07
CA MET A 77 -3.71 15.60 -0.11
C MET A 77 -4.25 16.28 -1.36
N ASP A 78 -3.32 16.80 -2.16
CA ASP A 78 -3.59 17.11 -3.56
C ASP A 78 -3.81 15.79 -4.34
N PRO A 79 -4.97 15.61 -5.01
CA PRO A 79 -5.22 14.46 -5.88
C PRO A 79 -4.12 14.21 -6.92
N ALA A 80 -3.43 15.26 -7.40
CA ALA A 80 -2.32 15.12 -8.34
C ALA A 80 -1.11 14.38 -7.74
N GLY A 81 -0.96 14.39 -6.41
CA GLY A 81 0.10 13.70 -5.69
C GLY A 81 0.09 12.17 -5.83
N PHE A 82 -1.04 11.59 -6.25
CA PHE A 82 -1.16 10.14 -6.49
C PHE A 82 -0.64 9.68 -7.86
N LYS A 83 -0.42 10.61 -8.80
CA LYS A 83 -0.16 10.28 -10.21
C LYS A 83 1.01 9.32 -10.43
N GLU A 84 2.08 9.48 -9.67
CA GLU A 84 3.31 8.67 -9.78
C GLU A 84 3.42 7.57 -8.71
N LEU A 85 2.34 7.33 -7.98
CA LEU A 85 2.30 6.34 -6.91
C LEU A 85 1.55 5.08 -7.33
N TYR A 86 1.87 3.97 -6.67
CA TYR A 86 1.28 2.65 -6.82
C TYR A 86 0.84 2.14 -5.45
N HIS A 87 -0.26 1.40 -5.42
CA HIS A 87 -0.66 0.63 -4.25
C HIS A 87 -1.31 -0.68 -4.68
N TYR A 88 -1.45 -1.62 -3.74
CA TYR A 88 -2.18 -2.86 -3.96
C TYR A 88 -3.41 -2.92 -3.06
N ASP A 89 -4.60 -2.86 -3.68
CA ASP A 89 -5.90 -2.99 -3.01
C ASP A 89 -6.71 -4.13 -3.66
N PRO A 90 -6.48 -5.38 -3.25
CA PRO A 90 -7.15 -6.54 -3.84
C PRO A 90 -8.65 -6.61 -3.53
N TRP A 91 -9.11 -5.90 -2.51
CA TRP A 91 -10.50 -5.92 -2.05
C TRP A 91 -11.31 -4.73 -2.53
N TRP A 92 -10.71 -3.83 -3.32
CA TRP A 92 -11.34 -2.62 -3.81
C TRP A 92 -11.93 -1.75 -2.68
N VAL A 93 -11.24 -1.70 -1.54
CA VAL A 93 -11.64 -0.94 -0.33
C VAL A 93 -11.95 0.50 -0.67
N PHE A 94 -11.16 1.13 -1.54
CA PHE A 94 -11.36 2.54 -1.90
C PHE A 94 -12.69 2.84 -2.62
N ARG A 95 -13.37 1.83 -3.18
CA ARG A 95 -14.71 2.04 -3.77
C ARG A 95 -15.78 2.33 -2.72
N GLY A 96 -15.63 1.78 -1.51
CA GLY A 96 -16.64 1.85 -0.44
C GLY A 96 -16.19 2.59 0.81
N ILE A 97 -14.95 3.10 0.84
CA ILE A 97 -14.41 3.77 2.02
C ILE A 97 -15.16 5.08 2.31
N ALA A 98 -15.61 5.23 3.55
CA ALA A 98 -16.28 6.42 4.05
C ALA A 98 -15.25 7.51 4.41
N GLY A 99 -15.67 8.78 4.37
CA GLY A 99 -14.79 9.92 4.69
C GLY A 99 -13.75 10.25 3.60
N VAL A 100 -13.85 9.63 2.42
CA VAL A 100 -12.98 9.95 1.28
C VAL A 100 -13.81 10.52 0.15
N SER A 101 -13.44 11.71 -0.32
CA SER A 101 -14.13 12.39 -1.41
C SER A 101 -14.06 11.59 -2.71
N ASP A 102 -15.05 11.76 -3.59
CA ASP A 102 -15.04 11.09 -4.89
C ASP A 102 -13.87 11.52 -5.77
N GLU A 103 -13.39 12.75 -5.59
CA GLU A 103 -12.19 13.25 -6.27
C GLU A 103 -10.95 12.44 -5.88
N LEU A 104 -10.71 12.25 -4.58
CA LEU A 104 -9.60 11.43 -4.09
C LEU A 104 -9.76 9.96 -4.48
N LYS A 105 -10.98 9.41 -4.43
CA LYS A 105 -11.25 8.05 -4.93
C LYS A 105 -10.89 7.89 -6.41
N ARG A 106 -11.22 8.89 -7.24
CA ARG A 106 -10.86 8.90 -8.67
C ARG A 106 -9.36 9.02 -8.88
N ALA A 107 -8.63 9.76 -8.04
CA ALA A 107 -7.17 9.87 -8.13
C ALA A 107 -6.44 8.61 -7.63
N ILE A 108 -6.94 7.96 -6.56
CA ILE A 108 -6.36 6.74 -6.01
C ILE A 108 -6.65 5.53 -6.90
N SER A 109 -7.87 5.40 -7.45
CA SER A 109 -8.28 4.23 -8.23
C SER A 109 -7.32 3.80 -9.34
N PRO A 110 -6.79 4.70 -10.19
CA PRO A 110 -5.84 4.31 -11.23
C PRO A 110 -4.52 3.83 -10.65
N THR A 111 -4.18 4.15 -9.39
CA THR A 111 -2.91 3.73 -8.74
C THR A 111 -2.87 2.25 -8.35
N ASN A 112 -4.03 1.58 -8.31
CA ASN A 112 -4.15 0.20 -7.86
C ASN A 112 -3.57 -0.81 -8.87
N ILE A 113 -2.62 -1.64 -8.42
CA ILE A 113 -1.96 -2.68 -9.24
C ILE A 113 -2.67 -4.04 -9.21
N SER A 114 -3.83 -4.18 -8.56
CA SER A 114 -4.52 -5.48 -8.44
C SER A 114 -5.02 -6.06 -9.77
N LYS A 115 -5.01 -5.30 -10.86
CA LYS A 115 -5.33 -5.80 -12.21
C LYS A 115 -4.21 -6.69 -12.74
N PRO A 116 -4.51 -7.78 -13.47
CA PRO A 116 -3.49 -8.59 -14.12
C PRO A 116 -2.61 -7.77 -15.07
N PHE A 117 -1.36 -8.17 -15.20
CA PHE A 117 -0.36 -7.56 -16.07
C PHE A 117 0.32 -8.63 -16.95
N HIS A 118 1.01 -8.18 -18.00
CA HIS A 118 1.77 -9.07 -18.88
C HIS A 118 3.26 -8.89 -18.63
N HIS A 119 3.98 -10.01 -18.55
CA HIS A 119 5.43 -10.01 -18.47
C HIS A 119 5.96 -11.35 -19.03
N ASP A 120 7.01 -11.31 -19.84
CA ASP A 120 7.60 -12.47 -20.51
C ASP A 120 6.58 -13.36 -21.25
N ARG A 121 5.67 -12.73 -22.00
CA ARG A 121 4.57 -13.39 -22.74
C ARG A 121 3.60 -14.21 -21.86
N ARG A 122 3.58 -13.97 -20.54
CA ARG A 122 2.65 -14.59 -19.60
C ARG A 122 1.77 -13.54 -18.95
N HIS A 123 0.56 -13.96 -18.58
CA HIS A 123 -0.35 -13.17 -17.76
C HIS A 123 -0.06 -13.46 -16.30
N TRP A 124 0.11 -12.41 -15.51
CA TRP A 124 0.36 -12.49 -14.08
C TRP A 124 -0.73 -11.72 -13.33
N LYS A 125 -1.19 -12.29 -12.21
CA LYS A 125 -2.09 -11.62 -11.28
C LYS A 125 -1.34 -11.36 -9.98
N VAL A 126 -1.31 -10.09 -9.56
CA VAL A 126 -0.76 -9.72 -8.26
C VAL A 126 -1.52 -10.45 -7.16
N HIS A 127 -0.78 -11.17 -6.34
CA HIS A 127 -1.28 -11.89 -5.20
C HIS A 127 -0.99 -11.12 -3.91
N ASP A 128 0.22 -10.61 -3.71
CA ASP A 128 0.63 -9.83 -2.55
C ASP A 128 1.74 -8.85 -2.94
N VAL A 129 2.19 -8.05 -1.98
CA VAL A 129 3.42 -7.27 -2.08
C VAL A 129 4.24 -7.50 -0.82
N GLU A 130 5.56 -7.53 -0.94
CA GLU A 130 6.50 -7.72 0.16
C GLU A 130 7.27 -6.42 0.41
N ILE A 131 7.28 -5.99 1.66
CA ILE A 131 7.88 -4.74 2.13
C ILE A 131 9.04 -5.11 3.06
N ALA A 132 10.10 -4.33 2.97
CA ALA A 132 11.26 -4.46 3.84
C ALA A 132 10.83 -4.38 5.32
N PRO A 133 11.55 -5.06 6.23
CA PRO A 133 11.20 -5.04 7.66
C PRO A 133 11.16 -3.64 8.28
N ASP A 134 11.86 -2.67 7.69
CA ASP A 134 11.84 -1.27 8.12
C ASP A 134 10.59 -0.49 7.64
N GLY A 135 9.78 -1.08 6.76
CA GLY A 135 8.58 -0.48 6.18
C GLY A 135 8.83 0.54 5.06
N GLY A 136 10.09 0.80 4.70
CA GLY A 136 10.48 1.91 3.84
C GLY A 136 10.59 1.56 2.35
N THR A 137 10.76 0.27 2.04
CA THR A 137 11.06 -0.18 0.68
C THR A 137 10.19 -1.36 0.29
N LEU A 138 9.63 -1.32 -0.92
CA LEU A 138 9.00 -2.48 -1.53
C LEU A 138 10.09 -3.42 -2.06
N LEU A 139 10.09 -4.67 -1.60
CA LEU A 139 11.04 -5.69 -2.01
C LEU A 139 10.56 -6.45 -3.25
N ALA A 140 9.27 -6.82 -3.27
CA ALA A 140 8.71 -7.61 -4.36
C ALA A 140 7.21 -7.39 -4.54
N ILE A 141 6.76 -7.56 -5.79
CA ILE A 141 5.37 -7.80 -6.15
C ILE A 141 5.21 -9.31 -6.35
N VAL A 142 4.47 -9.97 -5.47
CA VAL A 142 4.23 -11.41 -5.51
C VAL A 142 3.06 -11.67 -6.42
N ALA A 143 3.26 -12.39 -7.51
CA ALA A 143 2.22 -12.69 -8.48
C ALA A 143 2.12 -14.17 -8.82
N LYS A 144 0.99 -14.56 -9.39
CA LYS A 144 0.74 -15.91 -9.90
C LYS A 144 0.29 -15.87 -11.35
N ASP A 145 0.75 -16.82 -12.15
CA ASP A 145 0.22 -17.04 -13.50
C ASP A 145 -1.11 -17.83 -13.48
N ASP A 146 -1.65 -18.10 -14.66
CA ASP A 146 -2.89 -18.83 -14.90
C ASP A 146 -2.88 -20.28 -14.40
N VAL A 147 -1.69 -20.87 -14.25
CA VAL A 147 -1.47 -22.20 -13.67
C VAL A 147 -0.95 -22.15 -12.23
N PHE A 148 -1.14 -21.01 -11.55
CA PHE A 148 -0.82 -20.77 -10.15
C PHE A 148 0.67 -20.83 -9.78
N ARG A 149 1.58 -20.74 -10.75
CA ARG A 149 3.02 -20.63 -10.46
C ARG A 149 3.29 -19.26 -9.88
N ARG A 150 3.94 -19.23 -8.71
CA ARG A 150 4.35 -18.01 -8.03
C ARG A 150 5.64 -17.48 -8.65
N ARG A 151 5.72 -16.16 -8.84
CA ARG A 151 6.96 -15.42 -9.07
C ARG A 151 6.93 -14.14 -8.24
N ASP A 152 8.09 -13.78 -7.72
CA ASP A 152 8.30 -12.57 -6.95
C ASP A 152 9.07 -11.60 -7.85
N PHE A 153 8.44 -10.49 -8.21
CA PHE A 153 8.99 -9.51 -9.13
C PHE A 153 9.62 -8.35 -8.36
N THR A 154 10.88 -8.05 -8.64
CA THR A 154 11.64 -6.98 -7.99
C THR A 154 11.78 -5.77 -8.91
N ALA A 155 12.46 -4.72 -8.41
CA ALA A 155 12.83 -3.56 -9.21
C ALA A 155 13.69 -3.89 -10.44
N ALA A 156 14.42 -5.02 -10.42
CA ALA A 156 15.19 -5.48 -11.58
C ALA A 156 14.31 -6.14 -12.66
N ASP A 157 13.11 -6.61 -12.29
CA ASP A 157 12.21 -7.34 -13.19
C ASP A 157 11.17 -6.43 -13.86
N LEU A 158 10.66 -5.42 -13.15
CA LEU A 158 9.52 -4.61 -13.61
C LEU A 158 9.82 -3.12 -13.63
N ASP A 159 9.62 -2.50 -14.79
CA ASP A 159 9.34 -1.08 -14.89
C ASP A 159 7.86 -0.83 -14.57
N LEU A 160 7.57 -0.19 -13.43
CA LEU A 160 6.20 -0.03 -12.95
C LEU A 160 5.32 0.82 -13.91
N GLY A 161 5.91 1.80 -14.60
CA GLY A 161 5.20 2.67 -15.54
C GLY A 161 4.75 1.94 -16.80
N SER A 162 5.62 1.07 -17.33
CA SER A 162 5.35 0.25 -18.50
C SER A 162 4.44 -0.92 -18.17
N THR A 163 4.53 -1.45 -16.94
CA THR A 163 3.72 -2.60 -16.48
C THR A 163 2.29 -2.20 -16.16
N TRP A 164 2.10 -1.05 -15.50
CA TRP A 164 0.78 -0.48 -15.21
C TRP A 164 0.68 0.94 -15.77
N PRO A 165 0.49 1.07 -17.11
CA PRO A 165 0.33 2.37 -17.73
C PRO A 165 -0.94 3.04 -17.21
N ARG A 166 -0.78 4.28 -16.71
CA ARG A 166 -1.90 5.11 -16.29
C ARG A 166 -2.56 5.69 -17.55
N LYS A 167 -3.89 5.55 -17.66
CA LYS A 167 -4.70 6.21 -18.69
C LYS A 167 -5.18 7.56 -18.18
#